data_AF-A0A229W0J9-F1
#
_entry.id   AF-A0A229W0J9-F1
#
_cell.length_a   1.000
_cell.length_b   1.000
_cell.length_c   1.000
_cell.angle_alpha   90.00
_cell.angle_beta   90.00
_cell.angle_gamma   90.00
#
_symmetry.space_group_name_H-M   'P 1'
#
loop_
_entity.id
_entity.type
_entity.pdbx_description
1 polymer ?
#
loop_
_entity_poly.entity_id
_entity_poly.type
_entity_poly.pdbx_seq_one_letter_code
_entity_poly.pdbx_strand_id
1 'polypeptide(L)'
;MHIMFVCTGNVCRSPMGELMMKRYLAGSSITVSSAGVKGLKDRPIHQSSGKLMASVGIDSSAFRSRMLTAEMAQDADLILCFEKEQRRDIVSLAPMAVNYTFLVTDFANMCLYSAQQKLVKGRTLEERLRSVINAASFIRPMIPAPRDVDDPMGKSFDVFCRAAEQTNKAIWIILDSMRKHYTDAVTNASAGPRKDSVRKAGAAKADAVEADAATTAIVVTAGNAADHSGEATVVLPPVQGALAKSGNSGSTIGADHGKVTATK
;
A
#
# COMPACT_ATOMS: atom_id res chain seq x y z
N MET A 1 -4.70 -13.99 6.23
CA MET A 1 -5.20 -12.67 6.69
C MET A 1 -6.13 -12.07 5.65
N HIS A 2 -7.23 -11.45 6.08
CA HIS A 2 -8.21 -10.74 5.25
C HIS A 2 -8.25 -9.24 5.59
N ILE A 3 -8.00 -8.40 4.59
CA ILE A 3 -8.04 -6.94 4.69
C ILE A 3 -9.30 -6.42 3.99
N MET A 4 -10.08 -5.57 4.68
CA MET A 4 -11.28 -4.96 4.12
C MET A 4 -11.17 -3.45 4.07
N PHE A 5 -11.39 -2.85 2.89
CA PHE A 5 -11.58 -1.41 2.77
C PHE A 5 -13.05 -1.02 2.89
N VAL A 6 -13.36 0.03 3.65
CA VAL A 6 -14.74 0.49 3.85
C VAL A 6 -14.85 1.99 3.60
N CYS A 7 -15.79 2.40 2.75
CA CYS A 7 -16.16 3.81 2.58
C CYS A 7 -17.69 3.96 2.70
N THR A 8 -18.26 5.08 2.25
CA THR A 8 -19.72 5.27 2.32
C THR A 8 -20.48 4.36 1.35
N GLY A 9 -20.34 4.58 0.03
CA GLY A 9 -21.15 3.89 -1.00
C GLY A 9 -20.52 2.67 -1.66
N ASN A 10 -19.25 2.35 -1.37
CA ASN A 10 -18.47 1.30 -2.02
C ASN A 10 -18.35 1.43 -3.56
N VAL A 11 -18.19 2.65 -4.06
CA VAL A 11 -18.04 2.92 -5.50
C VAL A 11 -16.83 3.80 -5.85
N CYS A 12 -16.23 4.51 -4.89
CA CYS A 12 -15.09 5.41 -5.14
C CYS A 12 -13.83 4.97 -4.38
N ARG A 13 -13.69 5.36 -3.11
CA ARG A 13 -12.46 5.18 -2.32
C ARG A 13 -12.16 3.73 -1.94
N SER A 14 -13.13 3.00 -1.38
CA SER A 14 -12.88 1.61 -0.96
C SER A 14 -12.61 0.65 -2.13
N PRO A 15 -13.25 0.77 -3.32
CA PRO A 15 -12.85 -0.02 -4.49
C PRO A 15 -11.44 0.31 -4.97
N MET A 16 -11.07 1.59 -5.01
CA MET A 16 -9.70 2.01 -5.35
C MET A 16 -8.67 1.39 -4.39
N GLY A 17 -8.94 1.44 -3.08
CA GLY A 17 -8.07 0.81 -2.07
C GLY A 17 -7.96 -0.70 -2.22
N GLU A 18 -9.08 -1.40 -2.43
CA GLU A 18 -9.09 -2.84 -2.67
C GLU A 18 -8.25 -3.22 -3.89
N LEU A 19 -8.51 -2.60 -5.04
CA LEU A 19 -7.88 -2.98 -6.29
C LEU A 19 -6.37 -2.66 -6.30
N MET A 20 -5.97 -1.51 -5.76
CA MET A 20 -4.56 -1.16 -5.60
C MET A 20 -3.84 -2.13 -4.65
N MET A 21 -4.42 -2.40 -3.47
CA MET A 21 -3.82 -3.31 -2.49
C MET A 21 -3.72 -4.73 -3.05
N LYS A 22 -4.74 -5.22 -3.77
CA LYS A 22 -4.69 -6.51 -4.48
C LYS A 22 -3.52 -6.59 -5.45
N ARG A 23 -3.29 -5.52 -6.23
CA ARG A 23 -2.16 -5.47 -7.18
C ARG A 23 -0.83 -5.55 -6.45
N TYR A 24 -0.65 -4.80 -5.36
CA TYR A 24 0.58 -4.85 -4.57
C TYR A 24 0.81 -6.20 -3.87
N LEU A 25 -0.26 -6.88 -3.49
CA LEU A 25 -0.23 -8.16 -2.77
C LEU A 25 -0.32 -9.37 -3.70
N ALA A 26 -0.19 -9.19 -5.02
CA ALA A 26 -0.24 -10.28 -5.98
C ALA A 26 0.78 -11.38 -5.64
N GLY A 27 0.32 -12.63 -5.53
CA GLY A 27 1.13 -13.77 -5.13
C GLY A 27 1.30 -13.97 -3.61
N SER A 28 0.68 -13.12 -2.78
CA SER A 28 0.59 -13.35 -1.33
C SER A 28 -0.66 -14.16 -0.95
N SER A 29 -0.69 -14.72 0.26
CA SER A 29 -1.86 -15.38 0.84
C SER A 29 -2.89 -14.41 1.45
N ILE A 30 -2.64 -13.10 1.39
CA ILE A 30 -3.52 -12.09 1.98
C ILE A 30 -4.66 -11.80 1.01
N THR A 31 -5.89 -11.93 1.47
CA THR A 31 -7.08 -11.58 0.70
C THR A 31 -7.47 -10.14 0.98
N VAL A 32 -8.02 -9.47 -0.04
CA VAL A 32 -8.50 -8.10 0.08
C VAL A 32 -9.91 -7.99 -0.48
N SER A 33 -10.78 -7.26 0.19
CA SER A 33 -12.10 -6.90 -0.32
C SER A 33 -12.48 -5.47 0.08
N SER A 34 -13.61 -4.99 -0.41
CA SER A 34 -14.19 -3.73 0.05
C SER A 34 -15.70 -3.81 0.24
N ALA A 35 -16.21 -2.89 1.05
CA ALA A 35 -17.63 -2.70 1.31
C ALA A 35 -17.95 -1.23 1.57
N GLY A 36 -19.22 -0.93 1.84
CA GLY A 36 -19.66 0.41 2.21
C GLY A 36 -20.66 0.41 3.34
N VAL A 37 -20.52 1.33 4.30
CA VAL A 37 -21.45 1.46 5.44
C VAL A 37 -22.88 1.79 4.98
N LYS A 38 -23.02 2.45 3.84
CA LYS A 38 -24.28 2.68 3.10
C LYS A 38 -24.08 2.20 1.66
N GLY A 39 -23.43 1.04 1.53
CA GLY A 39 -22.97 0.52 0.25
C GLY A 39 -24.13 0.29 -0.71
N LEU A 40 -23.93 0.69 -1.97
CA LEU A 40 -24.88 0.36 -3.03
C LEU A 40 -24.73 -1.14 -3.36
N LYS A 41 -25.83 -1.81 -3.68
CA LYS A 41 -25.77 -3.22 -4.09
C LYS A 41 -25.52 -3.34 -5.58
N ASP A 42 -24.52 -4.15 -5.95
CA ASP A 42 -24.24 -4.59 -7.31
C ASP A 42 -24.03 -3.45 -8.33
N ARG A 43 -23.44 -2.33 -7.88
CA ARG A 43 -23.04 -1.25 -8.78
C ARG A 43 -21.61 -1.44 -9.27
N PRO A 44 -21.30 -1.05 -10.52
CA PRO A 44 -19.93 -0.94 -10.95
C PRO A 44 -19.20 0.13 -10.13
N ILE A 45 -17.88 0.13 -10.20
CA ILE A 45 -17.07 1.23 -9.68
C ILE A 45 -17.48 2.54 -10.36
N HIS A 46 -17.36 3.66 -9.64
CA HIS A 46 -17.61 4.98 -10.21
C HIS A 46 -16.70 5.21 -11.43
N GLN A 47 -17.24 5.81 -12.50
CA GLN A 47 -16.55 5.96 -13.78
C GLN A 47 -15.17 6.63 -13.63
N SER A 48 -15.08 7.73 -12.86
CA SER A 48 -13.81 8.42 -12.59
C SER A 48 -12.78 7.53 -11.86
N SER A 49 -13.22 6.75 -10.87
CA SER A 49 -12.35 5.81 -10.16
C SER A 49 -11.93 4.66 -11.09
N GLY A 50 -12.83 4.15 -11.93
CA GLY A 50 -12.51 3.15 -12.96
C GLY A 50 -11.47 3.65 -13.97
N LYS A 51 -11.60 4.91 -14.43
CA LYS A 51 -10.61 5.57 -15.30
C LYS A 51 -9.23 5.64 -14.65
N LEU A 52 -9.15 6.01 -13.37
CA LEU A 52 -7.89 6.05 -12.62
C LEU A 52 -7.27 4.66 -12.41
N MET A 53 -8.08 3.62 -12.22
CA MET A 53 -7.57 2.25 -12.14
C MET A 53 -7.04 1.76 -13.49
N ALA A 54 -7.77 2.07 -14.57
CA ALA A 54 -7.35 1.73 -15.93
C ALA A 54 -6.02 2.40 -16.31
N SER A 55 -5.79 3.67 -15.91
CA SER A 55 -4.55 4.38 -16.21
C SER A 55 -3.30 3.76 -15.57
N VAL A 56 -3.47 2.96 -14.50
CA VAL A 56 -2.38 2.17 -13.86
C VAL A 56 -2.43 0.68 -14.20
N GLY A 57 -3.19 0.31 -15.24
CA GLY A 57 -3.28 -1.07 -15.72
C GLY A 57 -4.02 -2.02 -14.77
N ILE A 58 -4.99 -1.50 -14.02
CA ILE A 58 -5.90 -2.29 -13.17
C ILE A 58 -7.27 -2.33 -13.85
N ASP A 59 -7.72 -3.54 -14.22
CA ASP A 59 -9.09 -3.74 -14.68
C ASP A 59 -10.07 -3.74 -13.48
N SER A 60 -11.13 -2.95 -13.60
CA SER A 60 -12.19 -2.81 -12.61
C SER A 60 -13.56 -3.23 -13.12
N SER A 61 -13.64 -3.78 -14.34
CA SER A 61 -14.89 -4.17 -15.02
C SER A 61 -15.70 -5.22 -14.22
N ALA A 62 -15.01 -6.13 -13.54
CA ALA A 62 -15.60 -7.17 -12.70
C ALA A 62 -15.98 -6.69 -11.29
N PHE A 63 -15.57 -5.47 -10.89
CA PHE A 63 -15.88 -4.97 -9.55
C PHE A 63 -17.38 -4.76 -9.36
N ARG A 64 -17.91 -5.20 -8.22
CA ARG A 64 -19.29 -4.94 -7.81
C ARG A 64 -19.36 -4.46 -6.36
N SER A 65 -20.08 -3.36 -6.17
CA SER A 65 -20.27 -2.76 -4.86
C SER A 65 -21.16 -3.63 -3.97
N ARG A 66 -20.91 -3.58 -2.67
CA ARG A 66 -21.66 -4.31 -1.65
C ARG A 66 -21.86 -3.46 -0.39
N MET A 67 -22.97 -3.69 0.28
CA MET A 67 -23.24 -3.13 1.60
C MET A 67 -22.44 -3.90 2.65
N LEU A 68 -21.84 -3.20 3.60
CA LEU A 68 -21.20 -3.82 4.75
C LEU A 68 -22.25 -4.51 5.62
N THR A 69 -21.96 -5.73 6.03
CA THR A 69 -22.75 -6.45 7.05
C THR A 69 -21.89 -6.71 8.29
N ALA A 70 -22.53 -7.08 9.40
CA ALA A 70 -21.80 -7.38 10.63
C ALA A 70 -20.90 -8.61 10.47
N GLU A 71 -21.37 -9.62 9.75
CA GLU A 71 -20.62 -10.85 9.45
C GLU A 71 -19.37 -10.53 8.64
N MET A 72 -19.53 -9.73 7.58
CA MET A 72 -18.40 -9.27 6.76
C MET A 72 -17.35 -8.51 7.58
N ALA A 73 -17.78 -7.69 8.53
CA ALA A 73 -16.86 -6.97 9.41
C ALA A 73 -16.15 -7.91 10.39
N GLN A 74 -16.85 -8.94 10.91
CA GLN A 74 -16.29 -9.94 11.82
C GLN A 74 -15.30 -10.89 11.14
N ASP A 75 -15.51 -11.19 9.86
CA ASP A 75 -14.62 -12.06 9.08
C ASP A 75 -13.29 -11.40 8.71
N ALA A 76 -13.19 -10.07 8.83
CA ALA A 76 -11.98 -9.31 8.51
C ALA A 76 -10.96 -9.35 9.67
N ASP A 77 -9.67 -9.54 9.33
CA ASP A 77 -8.56 -9.38 10.29
C ASP A 77 -8.14 -7.91 10.44
N LEU A 78 -8.44 -7.06 9.44
CA LEU A 78 -8.10 -5.64 9.39
C LEU A 78 -9.10 -4.88 8.52
N ILE A 79 -9.71 -3.84 9.07
CA ILE A 79 -10.61 -2.93 8.35
C ILE A 79 -9.97 -1.55 8.22
N LEU A 80 -9.89 -1.04 7.00
CA LEU A 80 -9.34 0.27 6.66
C LEU A 80 -10.44 1.18 6.07
N CYS A 81 -10.75 2.27 6.76
CA CYS A 81 -11.71 3.27 6.31
C CYS A 81 -11.05 4.62 6.04
N PHE A 82 -11.80 5.58 5.51
CA PHE A 82 -11.26 6.84 4.98
C PHE A 82 -11.58 8.06 5.84
N GLU A 83 -12.62 7.95 6.68
CA GLU A 83 -13.13 9.02 7.55
C GLU A 83 -13.51 8.46 8.94
N LYS A 84 -13.52 9.32 9.96
CA LYS A 84 -13.87 8.94 11.34
C LYS A 84 -15.33 8.51 11.48
N GLU A 85 -16.22 9.14 10.73
CA GLU A 85 -17.65 8.84 10.69
C GLU A 85 -17.86 7.40 10.20
N GLN A 86 -17.13 6.99 9.17
CA GLN A 86 -17.17 5.61 8.66
C GLN A 86 -16.69 4.63 9.73
N ARG A 87 -15.58 4.92 10.43
CA ARG A 87 -15.12 4.10 11.55
C ARG A 87 -16.20 3.95 12.62
N ARG A 88 -16.84 5.05 13.00
CA ARG A 88 -17.92 5.04 14.00
C ARG A 88 -19.07 4.15 13.54
N ASP A 89 -19.53 4.31 12.29
CA ASP A 89 -20.63 3.54 11.73
C ASP A 89 -20.28 2.04 11.65
N ILE A 90 -19.04 1.68 11.30
CA ILE A 90 -18.54 0.29 11.31
C ILE A 90 -18.59 -0.29 12.73
N VAL A 91 -18.09 0.44 13.72
CA VAL A 91 -18.05 -0.03 15.12
C VAL A 91 -19.45 -0.10 15.72
N SER A 92 -20.37 0.79 15.32
CA SER A 92 -21.78 0.69 15.70
C SER A 92 -22.44 -0.56 15.12
N LEU A 93 -22.11 -0.93 13.88
CA LEU A 93 -22.62 -2.15 13.23
C LEU A 93 -21.99 -3.43 13.80
N ALA A 94 -20.68 -3.43 14.03
CA ALA A 94 -19.89 -4.56 14.51
C ALA A 94 -18.93 -4.13 15.64
N PRO A 95 -19.40 -4.09 16.90
CA PRO A 95 -18.61 -3.58 18.03
C PRO A 95 -17.28 -4.33 18.25
N MET A 96 -17.24 -5.62 17.94
CA MET A 96 -16.02 -6.44 18.06
C MET A 96 -14.91 -6.02 17.09
N ALA A 97 -15.24 -5.28 16.02
CA ALA A 97 -14.28 -4.81 15.04
C ALA A 97 -13.46 -3.60 15.47
N VAL A 98 -13.74 -3.03 16.65
CA VAL A 98 -13.08 -1.80 17.13
C VAL A 98 -11.55 -1.90 17.16
N ASN A 99 -11.01 -3.07 17.52
CA ASN A 99 -9.57 -3.28 17.72
C ASN A 99 -8.79 -3.48 16.43
N TYR A 100 -9.48 -3.77 15.32
CA TYR A 100 -8.86 -3.98 14.01
C TYR A 100 -9.45 -3.10 12.92
N THR A 101 -10.26 -2.09 13.27
CA THR A 101 -10.72 -1.05 12.35
C THR A 101 -9.87 0.19 12.51
N PHE A 102 -9.38 0.79 11.42
CA PHE A 102 -8.56 2.00 11.45
C PHE A 102 -8.89 2.91 10.27
N LEU A 103 -8.56 4.20 10.39
CA LEU A 103 -8.42 5.03 9.20
C LEU A 103 -7.17 4.58 8.46
N VAL A 104 -7.21 4.53 7.14
CA VAL A 104 -6.09 4.04 6.30
C VAL A 104 -4.81 4.84 6.56
N THR A 105 -4.93 6.15 6.76
CA THR A 105 -3.82 7.04 7.10
C THR A 105 -3.31 6.84 8.52
N ASP A 106 -4.20 6.56 9.48
CA ASP A 106 -3.83 6.26 10.88
C ASP A 106 -3.02 4.97 10.96
N PHE A 107 -3.50 3.92 10.29
CA PHE A 107 -2.81 2.63 10.26
C PHE A 107 -1.47 2.73 9.52
N ALA A 108 -1.38 3.52 8.44
CA ALA A 108 -0.12 3.82 7.78
C ALA A 108 0.88 4.51 8.73
N ASN A 109 0.43 5.49 9.52
CA ASN A 109 1.27 6.14 10.53
C ASN A 109 1.72 5.15 11.63
N MET A 110 0.84 4.25 12.08
CA MET A 110 1.21 3.20 13.05
C MET A 110 2.27 2.25 12.49
N CYS A 111 2.12 1.84 11.22
CA CYS A 111 3.08 0.99 10.53
C CYS A 111 4.45 1.67 10.43
N LEU A 112 4.47 2.94 9.98
CA LEU A 112 5.69 3.73 9.85
C LEU A 112 6.40 3.91 11.19
N TYR A 113 5.66 4.30 12.23
CA TYR A 113 6.20 4.45 13.58
C TYR A 113 6.76 3.13 14.10
N SER A 114 6.02 2.03 13.95
CA SER A 114 6.46 0.71 14.40
C SER A 114 7.75 0.27 13.71
N ALA A 115 7.89 0.55 12.41
CA ALA A 115 9.10 0.23 11.65
C ALA A 115 10.29 1.07 12.14
N GLN A 116 10.12 2.38 12.32
CA GLN A 116 11.16 3.29 12.81
C GLN A 116 11.64 2.92 14.22
N GLN A 117 10.72 2.50 15.09
CA GLN A 117 11.02 2.11 16.48
C GLN A 117 11.40 0.63 16.63
N LYS A 118 11.54 -0.11 15.52
CA LYS A 118 11.87 -1.56 15.52
C LYS A 118 10.90 -2.40 16.36
N LEU A 119 9.62 -2.02 16.38
CA LEU A 119 8.55 -2.71 17.12
C LEU A 119 7.82 -3.78 16.29
N VAL A 120 8.04 -3.81 14.98
CA VAL A 120 7.43 -4.78 14.06
C VAL A 120 7.97 -6.19 14.35
N LYS A 121 7.07 -7.16 14.56
CA LYS A 121 7.40 -8.56 14.87
C LYS A 121 6.84 -9.49 13.80
N GLY A 122 7.54 -10.59 13.51
CA GLY A 122 7.05 -11.60 12.57
C GLY A 122 7.96 -11.81 11.35
N ARG A 123 7.86 -13.01 10.77
CA ARG A 123 8.61 -13.47 9.59
C ARG A 123 7.83 -13.23 8.30
N THR A 124 6.51 -13.36 8.35
CA THR A 124 5.61 -13.14 7.20
C THR A 124 5.07 -11.71 7.19
N LEU A 125 4.51 -11.26 6.06
CA LEU A 125 3.84 -9.94 6.00
C LEU A 125 2.62 -9.92 6.94
N GLU A 126 1.86 -11.01 6.96
CA GLU A 126 0.70 -11.19 7.84
C GLU A 126 1.06 -11.07 9.33
N GLU A 127 2.10 -11.75 9.79
CA GLU A 127 2.56 -11.66 11.19
C GLU A 127 2.98 -10.22 11.55
N ARG A 128 3.64 -9.52 10.62
CA ARG A 128 4.08 -8.14 10.80
C ARG A 128 2.91 -7.18 10.92
N LEU A 129 1.93 -7.28 10.02
CA LEU A 129 0.70 -6.49 10.12
C LEU A 129 -0.06 -6.78 11.43
N ARG A 130 -0.20 -8.06 11.81
CA ARG A 130 -0.82 -8.43 13.09
C ARG A 130 -0.08 -7.86 14.30
N SER A 131 1.25 -7.79 14.25
CA SER A 131 2.03 -7.19 15.35
C SER A 131 1.71 -5.72 15.56
N VAL A 132 1.46 -4.96 14.49
CA VAL A 132 1.06 -3.55 14.55
C VAL A 132 -0.37 -3.42 15.07
N ILE A 133 -1.31 -4.25 14.57
CA ILE A 133 -2.70 -4.27 15.04
C ILE A 133 -2.76 -4.52 16.56
N ASN A 134 -2.03 -5.52 17.05
CA ASN A 134 -1.98 -5.85 18.48
C ASN A 134 -1.36 -4.74 19.34
N ALA A 135 -0.47 -3.93 18.78
CA ALA A 135 0.19 -2.81 19.47
C ALA A 135 -0.54 -1.47 19.27
N ALA A 136 -1.61 -1.42 18.48
CA ALA A 136 -2.22 -0.17 18.01
C ALA A 136 -2.65 0.76 19.16
N SER A 137 -3.28 0.22 20.20
CA SER A 137 -3.73 1.01 21.37
C SER A 137 -2.58 1.67 22.13
N PHE A 138 -1.39 1.05 22.12
CA PHE A 138 -0.18 1.61 22.74
C PHE A 138 0.51 2.63 21.83
N ILE A 139 0.51 2.41 20.52
CA ILE A 139 1.15 3.30 19.53
C ILE A 139 0.33 4.56 19.30
N ARG A 140 -1.00 4.49 19.37
CA ARG A 140 -1.90 5.57 18.96
C ARG A 140 -1.62 6.94 19.62
N PRO A 141 -1.27 7.03 20.92
CA PRO A 141 -0.91 8.31 21.55
C PRO A 141 0.43 8.89 21.09
N MET A 142 1.31 8.07 20.51
CA MET A 142 2.67 8.44 20.10
C MET A 142 2.76 8.96 18.66
N ILE A 143 1.66 8.91 17.91
CA ILE A 143 1.61 9.30 16.50
C ILE A 143 0.66 10.51 16.28
N PRO A 144 0.89 11.30 15.21
CA PRO A 144 0.02 12.42 14.87
C PRO A 144 -1.43 11.99 14.66
N ALA A 145 -2.35 12.94 14.84
CA ALA A 145 -3.75 12.71 14.51
C ALA A 145 -3.90 12.31 13.03
N PRO A 146 -4.76 11.32 12.72
CA PRO A 146 -4.99 10.91 11.36
C PRO A 146 -5.70 12.00 10.57
N ARG A 147 -5.38 12.04 9.28
CA ARG A 147 -6.04 12.90 8.30
C ARG A 147 -7.00 12.03 7.48
N ASP A 148 -8.19 12.54 7.25
CA ASP A 148 -9.15 11.88 6.38
C ASP A 148 -8.65 11.91 4.93
N VAL A 149 -9.11 10.94 4.13
CA VAL A 149 -8.88 10.94 2.69
C VAL A 149 -10.05 11.66 2.03
N ASP A 150 -9.74 12.64 1.16
CA ASP A 150 -10.70 13.48 0.46
C ASP A 150 -11.85 12.63 -0.11
N ASP A 151 -13.12 12.97 0.20
CA ASP A 151 -14.25 12.31 -0.44
C ASP A 151 -14.50 12.91 -1.84
N PRO A 152 -14.31 12.15 -2.94
CA PRO A 152 -14.49 12.69 -4.28
C PRO A 152 -15.94 12.65 -4.79
N MET A 153 -16.87 12.00 -4.07
CA MET A 153 -18.25 11.82 -4.57
C MET A 153 -18.93 13.17 -4.83
N GLY A 154 -19.46 13.34 -6.05
CA GLY A 154 -20.11 14.59 -6.49
C GLY A 154 -19.16 15.77 -6.76
N LYS A 155 -17.84 15.53 -6.83
CA LYS A 155 -16.81 16.57 -7.03
C LYS A 155 -16.07 16.39 -8.36
N SER A 156 -15.15 17.32 -8.67
CA SER A 156 -14.33 17.29 -9.88
C SER A 156 -13.37 16.10 -9.93
N PHE A 157 -12.89 15.78 -11.14
CA PHE A 157 -11.95 14.68 -11.36
C PHE A 157 -10.65 14.84 -10.56
N ASP A 158 -10.15 16.07 -10.34
CA ASP A 158 -8.95 16.31 -9.53
C ASP A 158 -9.09 15.80 -8.10
N VAL A 159 -10.30 15.85 -7.52
CA VAL A 159 -10.55 15.30 -6.19
C VAL A 159 -10.47 13.77 -6.20
N PHE A 160 -10.89 13.13 -7.29
CA PHE A 160 -10.68 11.69 -7.47
C PHE A 160 -9.19 11.35 -7.54
N CYS A 161 -8.39 12.14 -8.27
CA CYS A 161 -6.93 11.97 -8.34
C CYS A 161 -6.31 12.08 -6.95
N ARG A 162 -6.62 13.15 -6.20
CA ARG A 162 -6.10 13.32 -4.83
C ARG A 162 -6.50 12.19 -3.90
N ALA A 163 -7.75 11.75 -3.94
CA ALA A 163 -8.22 10.63 -3.12
C ALA A 163 -7.48 9.32 -3.47
N ALA A 164 -7.24 9.06 -4.76
CA ALA A 164 -6.48 7.91 -5.22
C ALA A 164 -5.02 7.99 -4.78
N GLU A 165 -4.37 9.14 -4.91
CA GLU A 165 -2.98 9.39 -4.48
C GLU A 165 -2.82 9.24 -2.96
N GLN A 166 -3.71 9.83 -2.17
CA GLN A 166 -3.72 9.71 -0.71
C GLN A 166 -3.87 8.24 -0.28
N THR A 167 -4.80 7.52 -0.93
CA THR A 167 -5.03 6.09 -0.68
C THR A 167 -3.81 5.25 -1.04
N ASN A 168 -3.25 5.48 -2.24
CA ASN A 168 -2.08 4.76 -2.73
C ASN A 168 -0.86 5.01 -1.85
N LYS A 169 -0.64 6.27 -1.44
CA LYS A 169 0.44 6.65 -0.53
C LYS A 169 0.32 5.93 0.82
N ALA A 170 -0.88 5.86 1.38
CA ALA A 170 -1.10 5.15 2.64
C ALA A 170 -0.83 3.65 2.49
N ILE A 171 -1.32 3.02 1.42
CA ILE A 171 -1.04 1.61 1.09
C ILE A 171 0.47 1.37 0.96
N TRP A 172 1.16 2.23 0.21
CA TRP A 172 2.60 2.14 0.03
C TRP A 172 3.35 2.24 1.36
N ILE A 173 3.01 3.20 2.22
CA ILE A 173 3.62 3.34 3.56
C ILE A 173 3.39 2.07 4.39
N ILE A 174 2.17 1.52 4.40
CA ILE A 174 1.87 0.28 5.12
C ILE A 174 2.81 -0.84 4.65
N LEU A 175 2.86 -1.08 3.34
CA LEU A 175 3.62 -2.20 2.79
C LEU A 175 5.14 -2.00 2.90
N ASP A 176 5.63 -0.80 2.66
CA ASP A 176 7.04 -0.45 2.75
C ASP A 176 7.55 -0.55 4.19
N SER A 177 6.78 -0.05 5.16
CA SER A 177 7.09 -0.19 6.59
C SER A 177 7.13 -1.65 7.05
N MET A 178 6.38 -2.52 6.38
CA MET A 178 6.41 -3.95 6.63
C MET A 178 7.50 -4.68 5.85
N ARG A 179 8.32 -4.02 5.01
CA ARG A 179 9.48 -4.66 4.37
C ARG A 179 10.53 -4.99 5.43
N LYS A 180 11.31 -6.05 5.20
CA LYS A 180 12.43 -6.36 6.10
C LYS A 180 13.52 -5.32 5.88
N HIS A 181 13.78 -4.46 6.86
CA HIS A 181 15.10 -3.87 6.99
C HIS A 181 15.98 -4.94 7.63
N TYR A 182 16.65 -5.74 6.80
CA TYR A 182 17.76 -6.56 7.30
C TYR A 182 18.84 -5.60 7.80
N THR A 183 18.91 -5.35 9.09
CA THR A 183 20.21 -5.17 9.74
C THR A 183 20.54 -6.53 10.31
N ASP A 184 21.40 -7.27 9.61
CA ASP A 184 22.04 -8.45 10.18
C ASP A 184 22.83 -7.98 11.41
N ALA A 185 22.24 -8.13 12.59
CA ALA A 185 22.94 -8.00 13.86
C ALA A 185 23.80 -9.27 14.12
N VAL A 186 24.50 -9.75 13.10
CA VAL A 186 25.42 -10.90 13.15
C VAL A 186 26.65 -10.63 12.27
N THR A 187 27.34 -9.51 12.52
CA THR A 187 28.78 -9.36 12.24
C THR A 187 29.33 -8.22 13.10
N ASN A 188 29.57 -8.51 14.39
CA ASN A 188 30.71 -8.01 15.17
C ASN A 188 30.56 -8.46 16.62
N ALA A 189 30.64 -9.77 16.83
CA ALA A 189 30.90 -10.37 18.13
C ALA A 189 32.13 -11.28 18.00
N SER A 190 33.26 -10.71 17.58
CA SER A 190 34.58 -11.34 17.74
C SER A 190 35.72 -10.33 17.54
N ALA A 191 35.88 -9.40 18.50
CA ALA A 191 37.19 -8.82 18.81
C ALA A 191 37.15 -8.24 20.23
N GLY A 192 37.64 -9.03 21.18
CA GLY A 192 37.98 -8.57 22.53
C GLY A 192 39.20 -7.63 22.54
N PRO A 193 39.57 -7.10 23.72
CA PRO A 193 39.98 -5.70 23.89
C PRO A 193 41.49 -5.47 23.70
N ARG A 194 41.86 -4.27 23.25
CA ARG A 194 43.20 -3.70 23.49
C ARG A 194 43.09 -2.29 24.05
N LYS A 195 43.86 -2.09 25.13
CA LYS A 195 43.97 -0.90 25.98
C LYS A 195 44.78 0.23 25.33
N ASP A 196 44.40 1.44 25.72
CA ASP A 196 45.19 2.65 26.00
C ASP A 196 46.12 3.24 24.92
N SER A 197 45.80 4.46 24.46
CA SER A 197 46.64 5.64 24.77
C SER A 197 46.07 6.95 24.20
N VAL A 198 46.22 7.97 25.02
CA VAL A 198 45.87 9.38 24.85
C VAL A 198 46.68 10.05 23.73
N ARG A 199 46.04 10.91 22.90
CA ARG A 199 46.56 12.25 22.53
C ARG A 199 45.49 13.14 21.90
N LYS A 200 45.62 14.42 22.25
CA LYS A 200 44.73 15.56 22.01
C LYS A 200 45.08 16.29 20.70
N ALA A 201 44.10 17.05 20.20
CA ALA A 201 44.17 18.30 19.44
C ALA A 201 43.85 18.28 17.94
N GLY A 202 43.00 19.24 17.53
CA GLY A 202 42.92 19.74 16.16
C GLY A 202 41.49 20.05 15.69
N ALA A 203 41.07 21.31 15.78
CA ALA A 203 39.82 21.82 15.23
C ALA A 203 39.88 21.97 13.70
N ALA A 204 38.77 21.72 13.00
CA ALA A 204 38.43 22.38 11.73
C ALA A 204 36.93 22.26 11.44
N LYS A 205 36.37 23.38 10.95
CA LYS A 205 34.99 23.60 10.50
C LYS A 205 34.71 22.92 9.15
N ALA A 206 33.41 22.76 8.89
CA ALA A 206 32.69 23.16 7.67
C ALA A 206 31.86 22.06 6.98
N ASP A 207 30.62 22.48 6.73
CA ASP A 207 29.71 22.20 5.62
C ASP A 207 28.82 20.95 5.62
N ALA A 208 27.54 21.27 5.79
CA ALA A 208 26.38 20.46 5.46
C ALA A 208 26.33 20.22 3.94
N VAL A 209 26.08 18.97 3.56
CA VAL A 209 25.71 18.60 2.19
C VAL A 209 24.38 17.86 2.25
N GLU A 210 23.39 18.54 1.70
CA GLU A 210 22.03 18.11 1.39
C GLU A 210 22.10 17.07 0.26
N ALA A 211 21.56 15.87 0.49
CA ALA A 211 21.56 14.78 -0.49
C ALA A 211 20.20 14.72 -1.21
N ASP A 212 20.23 15.23 -2.44
CA ASP A 212 19.17 15.19 -3.45
C ASP A 212 18.88 13.74 -3.91
N ALA A 213 17.61 13.35 -3.90
CA ALA A 213 17.13 12.04 -4.31
C ALA A 213 16.44 12.15 -5.68
N ALA A 214 17.22 11.98 -6.74
CA ALA A 214 16.72 11.95 -8.11
C ALA A 214 15.82 10.72 -8.36
N THR A 215 14.53 10.97 -8.61
CA THR A 215 13.57 10.00 -9.14
C THR A 215 13.41 10.23 -10.64
N THR A 216 13.87 9.31 -11.48
CA THR A 216 13.70 9.39 -12.93
C THR A 216 12.28 8.97 -13.33
N ALA A 217 11.49 9.91 -13.82
CA ALA A 217 10.17 9.69 -14.41
C ALA A 217 10.28 9.15 -15.85
N ILE A 218 9.43 8.19 -16.20
CA ILE A 218 9.24 7.77 -17.60
C ILE A 218 8.09 8.61 -18.17
N VAL A 219 8.38 9.37 -19.21
CA VAL A 219 7.42 10.16 -19.99
C VAL A 219 6.84 9.26 -21.09
N VAL A 220 5.51 9.14 -21.16
CA VAL A 220 4.83 8.51 -22.30
C VAL A 220 4.04 9.59 -23.03
N THR A 221 4.46 9.90 -24.25
CA THR A 221 3.69 10.70 -25.21
C THR A 221 2.86 9.77 -26.09
N ALA A 222 1.55 9.97 -26.13
CA ALA A 222 0.71 9.40 -27.17
C ALA A 222 0.53 10.44 -28.28
N GLY A 223 0.75 10.01 -29.53
CA GLY A 223 0.60 10.82 -30.73
C GLY A 223 -0.85 11.24 -31.00
N ASN A 224 -0.98 12.38 -31.66
CA ASN A 224 -2.10 13.32 -31.67
C ASN A 224 -3.23 12.97 -32.66
N ALA A 225 -4.48 13.32 -32.33
CA ALA A 225 -5.50 13.88 -33.23
C ALA A 225 -6.70 14.49 -32.47
N ALA A 226 -6.61 15.81 -32.22
CA ALA A 226 -7.66 16.84 -32.08
C ALA A 226 -8.98 16.52 -31.31
N ASP A 227 -9.25 17.15 -30.15
CA ASP A 227 -9.88 18.49 -30.02
C ASP A 227 -9.99 18.90 -28.51
N HIS A 228 -10.17 20.21 -28.26
CA HIS A 228 -10.00 20.98 -27.01
C HIS A 228 -10.51 20.43 -25.63
N SER A 229 -9.63 20.35 -24.62
CA SER A 229 -9.65 21.13 -23.35
C SER A 229 -8.72 20.54 -22.27
N GLY A 230 -7.65 21.26 -21.92
CA GLY A 230 -6.89 21.17 -20.65
C GLY A 230 -6.59 19.78 -20.07
N GLU A 231 -5.72 19.00 -20.71
CA GLU A 231 -5.23 17.73 -20.17
C GLU A 231 -4.13 17.95 -19.13
N ALA A 232 -4.43 17.70 -17.85
CA ALA A 232 -3.43 17.56 -16.82
C ALA A 232 -2.88 16.13 -16.83
N THR A 233 -1.63 15.97 -17.26
CA THR A 233 -0.87 14.72 -17.17
C THR A 233 -0.74 14.29 -15.70
N VAL A 234 -1.36 13.16 -15.35
CA VAL A 234 -1.31 12.61 -13.98
C VAL A 234 -0.18 11.58 -13.89
N VAL A 235 0.79 11.83 -12.99
CA VAL A 235 1.87 10.89 -12.66
C VAL A 235 1.54 10.21 -11.33
N LEU A 236 0.98 9.01 -11.39
CA LEU A 236 0.93 8.11 -10.23
C LEU A 236 2.29 7.42 -10.10
N PRO A 237 2.89 7.34 -8.88
CA PRO A 237 4.17 6.66 -8.71
C PRO A 237 4.04 5.19 -9.15
N PRO A 238 5.08 4.61 -9.77
CA PRO A 238 5.02 3.27 -10.30
C PRO A 238 4.73 2.25 -9.18
N VAL A 239 3.62 1.54 -9.31
CA VAL A 239 3.30 0.34 -8.52
C VAL A 239 4.22 -0.79 -8.99
N GLN A 240 5.48 -0.81 -8.54
CA GLN A 240 6.38 -1.94 -8.83
C GLN A 240 5.94 -3.16 -8.00
N GLY A 241 5.23 -4.08 -8.66
CA GLY A 241 4.91 -5.41 -8.13
C GLY A 241 5.74 -6.48 -8.85
N ALA A 242 6.58 -7.18 -8.09
CA ALA A 242 6.94 -8.60 -8.18
C ALA A 242 8.30 -8.82 -7.51
N LEU A 243 8.33 -9.59 -6.42
CA LEU A 243 9.57 -10.16 -5.88
C LEU A 243 10.18 -11.08 -6.95
N ALA A 244 11.24 -10.63 -7.62
CA ALA A 244 12.08 -11.51 -8.41
C ALA A 244 12.81 -12.45 -7.45
N LYS A 245 12.53 -13.75 -7.58
CA LYS A 245 13.34 -14.81 -6.97
C LYS A 245 14.73 -14.76 -7.59
N SER A 246 15.75 -14.69 -6.74
CA SER A 246 17.13 -14.95 -7.14
C SER A 246 17.25 -16.40 -7.63
N GLY A 247 17.84 -16.57 -8.80
CA GLY A 247 18.12 -17.87 -9.39
C GLY A 247 19.03 -17.69 -10.59
N ASN A 248 20.32 -17.50 -10.31
CA ASN A 248 21.37 -17.58 -11.32
C ASN A 248 21.89 -19.02 -11.34
N SER A 249 21.74 -19.70 -12.47
CA SER A 249 22.79 -20.56 -13.02
C SER A 249 22.53 -20.77 -14.51
N GLY A 250 23.45 -20.27 -15.33
CA GLY A 250 23.47 -20.52 -16.76
C GLY A 250 23.98 -21.93 -17.10
N SER A 251 23.55 -22.41 -18.25
CA SER A 251 24.34 -23.29 -19.12
C SER A 251 23.77 -23.18 -20.54
N THR A 252 24.68 -22.91 -21.47
CA THR A 252 24.48 -22.75 -22.91
C THR A 252 24.33 -24.09 -23.64
N ILE A 253 23.93 -23.96 -24.91
CA ILE A 253 24.11 -24.85 -26.08
C ILE A 253 22.95 -25.79 -26.43
N GLY A 254 22.46 -25.64 -27.68
CA GLY A 254 21.82 -26.74 -28.43
C GLY A 254 20.64 -26.32 -29.30
N ALA A 255 20.90 -25.81 -30.51
CA ALA A 255 19.93 -25.75 -31.59
C ALA A 255 19.69 -27.16 -32.16
N ASP A 256 18.43 -27.56 -32.38
CA ASP A 256 18.10 -28.51 -33.44
C ASP A 256 16.62 -28.41 -33.87
N HIS A 257 16.41 -28.56 -35.17
CA HIS A 257 15.14 -28.55 -35.88
C HIS A 257 14.44 -29.91 -35.75
N GLY A 258 13.13 -29.91 -35.45
CA GLY A 258 12.35 -31.15 -35.35
C GLY A 258 10.88 -30.97 -35.72
N LYS A 259 10.62 -31.05 -37.03
CA LYS A 259 9.30 -31.21 -37.68
C LYS A 259 8.50 -32.34 -37.02
N VAL A 260 7.24 -32.10 -36.64
CA VAL A 260 6.27 -33.18 -36.39
C VAL A 260 5.03 -32.94 -37.26
N THR A 261 4.86 -33.86 -38.19
CA THR A 261 3.71 -34.08 -39.07
C THR A 261 2.48 -34.47 -38.26
N ALA A 262 1.36 -33.81 -38.56
CA ALA A 262 0.03 -34.23 -38.14
C ALA A 262 -0.47 -35.36 -39.05
N THR A 263 -0.99 -36.41 -38.42
CA THR A 263 -1.72 -37.51 -39.04
C THR A 263 -3.19 -37.13 -39.19
N LYS A 264 -3.62 -36.76 -40.40
CA LYS A 264 -4.85 -37.21 -41.05
C LYS A 264 -4.93 -36.68 -42.46
#